data_AF-A0A0F0GTL6-F1
#
_entry.id   AF-A0A0F0GTL6-F1
#
_cell.length_a   1.000
_cell.length_b   1.000
_cell.length_c   1.000
_cell.angle_alpha   90.00
_cell.angle_beta   90.00
_cell.angle_gamma   90.00
#
_symmetry.space_group_name_H-M   'P 1'
#
loop_
_entity.id
_entity.type
_entity.pdbx_description
1 polymer ?
#
loop_
_entity_poly.entity_id
_entity_poly.type
_entity_poly.pdbx_seq_one_letter_code
_entity_poly.pdbx_strand_id
1 'polypeptide(L)'
;MSSGNCTVNAVPRPVMLITPTDPLGGDHMDFARELADFRYYAVFKGASQRVEDAAMLVRKPQGYDEEEYAGHGLWVDTDKLYRLDSGRDWTDDYRAVTEAEARQLRAQIDANWAANWNHHVISADGVPFAVVVTHKDARRNLRPYRIGRYEHRGFGQTDLLDRLPDEQAWSVEDVAPEAATEALVRMEQRQREGSWFSGGYAVFHTLADVLDLDSAYAVVPRPAPEHEFTARLSEQEARRLTALIDLRRAKKQVGPVDGHQHFALFNRTEDAADPRNAHSVVRSTVDSSLPKWEMFLRQGEWLSAVRPSDQTPLLPLGAADLDAVTAALMSGEHRYLEVRSRETGPVALLRLTGTTEESAVDLGWEPSEILTRLPGEESWFVGEVDEQGMERRRYASALLRRSVRFAEDEYRYFAVFPTPDLLFDLARAVLVVRRRGEAQEKFAGLAGWVPSSPDEHLDRKYLGRYLPISHEEMERLVS
;
A
#
# COMPACT_ATOMS: atom_id res chain seq x y z
N MET A 1 53.16 1.90 -33.09
CA MET A 1 52.04 1.03 -33.50
C MET A 1 51.11 0.88 -32.30
N SER A 2 49.87 1.34 -32.48
CA SER A 2 48.69 1.45 -31.59
C SER A 2 48.81 1.21 -30.08
N SER A 3 48.80 2.30 -29.31
CA SER A 3 48.22 2.35 -27.97
C SER A 3 46.74 2.76 -28.09
N GLY A 4 45.83 1.82 -27.89
CA GLY A 4 44.39 2.05 -27.89
C GLY A 4 43.92 2.65 -26.56
N ASN A 5 43.59 3.94 -26.56
CA ASN A 5 42.86 4.59 -25.47
C ASN A 5 41.39 4.15 -25.53
N CYS A 6 40.95 3.33 -24.57
CA CYS A 6 39.54 3.12 -24.28
C CYS A 6 39.08 4.19 -23.27
N THR A 7 38.53 5.28 -23.77
CA THR A 7 37.72 6.21 -22.99
C THR A 7 36.36 5.58 -22.74
N VAL A 8 36.15 5.07 -21.52
CA VAL A 8 34.82 4.66 -21.05
C VAL A 8 34.07 5.92 -20.64
N ASN A 9 33.24 6.44 -21.54
CA ASN A 9 32.28 7.48 -21.21
C ASN A 9 31.22 6.87 -20.27
N ALA A 10 31.35 7.15 -18.97
CA ALA A 10 30.29 6.92 -18.00
C ALA A 10 29.16 7.91 -18.28
N VAL A 11 28.18 7.48 -19.08
CA VAL A 11 26.91 8.20 -19.24
C VAL A 11 26.20 8.15 -17.88
N PRO A 12 25.86 9.29 -17.24
CA PRO A 12 25.02 9.27 -16.06
C PRO A 12 23.67 8.67 -16.47
N ARG A 13 23.29 7.56 -15.84
CA ARG A 13 21.94 7.00 -16.01
C ARG A 13 20.95 8.10 -15.61
N PRO A 14 20.00 8.49 -16.46
CA PRO A 14 18.95 9.39 -16.04
C PRO A 14 18.22 8.72 -14.88
N VAL A 15 18.21 9.40 -13.74
CA VAL A 15 17.20 9.14 -12.72
C VAL A 15 15.88 9.44 -13.42
N MET A 16 15.19 8.38 -13.84
CA MET A 16 13.82 8.49 -14.30
C MET A 16 13.03 8.99 -13.10
N LEU A 17 12.85 10.31 -13.02
CA LEU A 17 11.75 10.88 -12.28
C LEU A 17 10.52 10.25 -12.92
N ILE A 18 9.90 9.32 -12.20
CA ILE A 18 8.58 8.82 -12.51
C ILE A 18 7.69 10.05 -12.42
N THR A 19 7.51 10.76 -13.53
CA THR A 19 6.37 11.65 -13.67
C THR A 19 5.15 10.77 -13.46
N PRO A 20 4.21 11.14 -12.58
CA PRO A 20 2.94 10.44 -12.54
C PRO A 20 2.37 10.60 -13.95
N THR A 21 2.40 9.52 -14.72
CA THR A 21 1.53 9.40 -15.88
C THR A 21 0.14 9.61 -15.32
N ASP A 22 -0.49 10.73 -15.69
CA ASP A 22 -1.94 10.84 -15.67
C ASP A 22 -2.45 9.51 -16.24
N PRO A 23 -3.22 8.70 -15.49
CA PRO A 23 -3.82 7.52 -16.06
C PRO A 23 -4.78 8.02 -17.14
N LEU A 24 -4.29 8.01 -18.38
CA LEU A 24 -4.99 8.38 -19.59
C LEU A 24 -6.06 7.32 -19.86
N GLY A 25 -7.15 7.44 -19.13
CA GLY A 25 -8.43 6.82 -19.39
C GLY A 25 -9.43 7.69 -18.65
N GLY A 26 -10.32 8.36 -19.37
CA GLY A 26 -11.36 9.20 -18.81
C GLY A 26 -12.32 8.38 -17.94
N ASP A 27 -11.87 8.06 -16.73
CA ASP A 27 -12.66 7.40 -15.71
C ASP A 27 -13.49 8.53 -15.09
N HIS A 28 -14.70 8.70 -15.62
CA HIS A 28 -15.73 9.47 -14.93
C HIS A 28 -15.74 8.99 -13.48
N MET A 29 -15.48 9.89 -12.53
CA MET A 29 -15.47 9.49 -11.13
C MET A 29 -16.84 8.96 -10.75
N ASP A 30 -16.87 7.64 -10.54
CA ASP A 30 -17.99 6.99 -9.90
C ASP A 30 -17.78 7.11 -8.39
N PHE A 31 -18.42 8.07 -7.74
CA PHE A 31 -18.39 8.17 -6.28
C PHE A 31 -18.88 6.88 -5.60
N ALA A 32 -19.71 6.07 -6.28
CA ALA A 32 -20.08 4.76 -5.77
C ALA A 32 -18.85 3.85 -5.59
N ARG A 33 -17.77 4.07 -6.36
CA ARG A 33 -16.50 3.35 -6.21
C ARG A 33 -15.74 3.74 -4.94
N GLU A 34 -15.70 5.03 -4.59
CA GLU A 34 -15.05 5.46 -3.34
C GLU A 34 -15.85 5.00 -2.11
N LEU A 35 -17.17 4.92 -2.26
CA LEU A 35 -18.08 4.41 -1.25
C LEU A 35 -18.20 2.88 -1.21
N ALA A 36 -17.62 2.16 -2.17
CA ALA A 36 -17.65 0.71 -2.18
C ALA A 36 -16.81 0.12 -1.02
N ASP A 37 -17.21 -1.07 -0.58
CA ASP A 37 -16.50 -1.82 0.48
C ASP A 37 -15.08 -2.18 0.02
N PHE A 38 -14.92 -2.46 -1.27
CA PHE A 38 -13.64 -2.67 -1.96
C PHE A 38 -13.68 -2.03 -3.35
N ARG A 39 -12.52 -1.62 -3.85
CA ARG A 39 -12.37 -1.29 -5.28
C ARG A 39 -11.94 -2.55 -6.02
N TYR A 40 -12.68 -2.88 -7.07
CA TYR A 40 -12.41 -4.04 -7.91
C TYR A 40 -11.88 -3.61 -9.27
N TYR A 41 -11.00 -4.45 -9.82
CA TYR A 41 -10.37 -4.25 -11.11
C TYR A 41 -10.39 -5.57 -11.87
N ALA A 42 -10.81 -5.53 -13.13
CA ALA A 42 -10.67 -6.64 -14.06
C ALA A 42 -9.37 -6.45 -14.85
N VAL A 43 -8.58 -7.51 -14.97
CA VAL A 43 -7.32 -7.52 -15.71
C VAL A 43 -7.49 -8.39 -16.94
N PHE A 44 -7.08 -7.86 -18.10
CA PHE A 44 -7.23 -8.48 -19.41
C PHE A 44 -5.88 -8.83 -20.02
N LYS A 45 -5.87 -9.88 -20.84
CA LYS A 45 -4.73 -10.20 -21.71
C LYS A 45 -5.03 -9.66 -23.09
N GLY A 46 -4.15 -8.78 -23.60
CA GLY A 46 -4.36 -8.12 -24.89
C GLY A 46 -5.44 -7.03 -24.83
N ALA A 47 -6.09 -6.76 -25.96
CA ALA A 47 -6.89 -5.54 -26.16
C ALA A 47 -8.37 -5.63 -25.75
N SER A 48 -8.84 -6.75 -25.19
CA SER A 48 -10.25 -6.82 -24.74
C SER A 48 -10.45 -6.05 -23.44
N GLN A 49 -11.62 -5.44 -23.30
CA GLN A 49 -12.07 -4.69 -22.11
C GLN A 49 -13.44 -5.19 -21.62
N ARG A 50 -13.96 -6.28 -22.20
CA ARG A 50 -15.23 -6.91 -21.84
C ARG A 50 -15.04 -7.77 -20.60
N VAL A 51 -15.90 -7.63 -19.59
CA VAL A 51 -15.78 -8.34 -18.30
C VAL A 51 -15.59 -9.83 -18.50
N GLU A 52 -16.38 -10.45 -19.37
CA GLU A 52 -16.35 -11.88 -19.67
C GLU A 52 -15.01 -12.36 -20.26
N ASP A 53 -14.18 -11.47 -20.79
CA ASP A 53 -12.86 -11.79 -21.31
C ASP A 53 -11.74 -11.53 -20.28
N ALA A 54 -12.08 -11.08 -19.06
CA ALA A 54 -11.09 -10.82 -18.02
C ALA A 54 -10.37 -12.10 -17.62
N ALA A 55 -9.05 -12.02 -17.53
CA ALA A 55 -8.20 -13.12 -17.11
C ALA A 55 -8.07 -13.21 -15.58
N MET A 56 -8.33 -12.10 -14.87
CA MET A 56 -8.15 -12.00 -13.43
C MET A 56 -9.06 -10.92 -12.84
N LEU A 57 -9.51 -11.16 -11.61
CA LEU A 57 -10.18 -10.18 -10.78
C LEU A 57 -9.23 -9.80 -9.64
N VAL A 58 -8.94 -8.51 -9.53
CA VAL A 58 -8.14 -7.93 -8.44
C VAL A 58 -9.04 -7.03 -7.59
N ARG A 59 -8.79 -6.99 -6.29
CA ARG A 59 -9.34 -5.96 -5.41
C ARG A 59 -8.21 -5.25 -4.66
N LYS A 60 -8.46 -4.01 -4.27
CA LYS A 60 -7.61 -3.27 -3.34
C LYS A 60 -8.35 -3.14 -2.00
N PRO A 61 -8.05 -3.98 -0.98
CA PRO A 61 -8.40 -3.64 0.40
C PRO A 61 -7.80 -2.27 0.76
N GLN A 62 -8.35 -1.59 1.77
CA GLN A 62 -7.86 -0.27 2.18
C GLN A 62 -6.38 -0.39 2.61
N GLY A 63 -5.47 0.29 1.89
CA GLY A 63 -4.02 0.24 2.12
C GLY A 63 -3.19 -0.06 0.86
N TYR A 64 -2.01 -0.67 1.06
CA TYR A 64 -1.03 -0.97 0.00
C TYR A 64 -1.23 -2.34 -0.67
N ASP A 65 -2.10 -3.18 -0.13
CA ASP A 65 -2.22 -4.56 -0.56
C ASP A 65 -3.15 -4.65 -1.78
N GLU A 66 -2.74 -5.43 -2.78
CA GLU A 66 -3.60 -5.84 -3.89
C GLU A 66 -3.85 -7.33 -3.73
N GLU A 67 -5.08 -7.78 -3.92
CA GLU A 67 -5.43 -9.19 -3.80
C GLU A 67 -6.10 -9.67 -5.08
N GLU A 68 -5.64 -10.79 -5.63
CA GLU A 68 -6.32 -11.47 -6.74
C GLU A 68 -7.28 -12.53 -6.21
N TYR A 69 -8.44 -12.66 -6.87
CA TYR A 69 -9.37 -13.74 -6.57
C TYR A 69 -8.84 -15.04 -7.17
N ALA A 70 -8.39 -15.93 -6.29
CA ALA A 70 -7.82 -17.22 -6.65
C ALA A 70 -8.88 -18.26 -7.03
N GLY A 71 -10.14 -18.04 -6.64
CA GLY A 71 -11.21 -19.03 -6.68
C GLY A 71 -11.49 -19.60 -5.30
N HIS A 72 -12.59 -20.35 -5.14
CA HIS A 72 -12.97 -21.03 -3.89
C HIS A 72 -13.19 -20.09 -2.70
N GLY A 73 -13.53 -18.81 -2.96
CA GLY A 73 -13.64 -17.79 -1.91
C GLY A 73 -12.30 -17.21 -1.45
N LEU A 74 -11.17 -17.62 -2.04
CA LEU A 74 -9.84 -17.17 -1.63
C LEU A 74 -9.40 -15.90 -2.36
N TRP A 75 -8.87 -14.97 -1.56
CA TRP A 75 -8.14 -13.78 -2.01
C TRP A 75 -6.69 -13.92 -1.59
N VAL A 76 -5.78 -13.60 -2.50
CA VAL A 76 -4.34 -13.82 -2.30
C VAL A 76 -3.55 -12.60 -2.76
N ASP A 77 -2.48 -12.28 -2.04
CA ASP A 77 -1.63 -11.15 -2.37
C ASP A 77 -1.14 -11.21 -3.82
N THR A 78 -1.28 -10.09 -4.51
CA THR A 78 -0.79 -9.88 -5.87
C THR A 78 -0.10 -8.52 -5.95
N ASP A 79 0.72 -8.33 -6.97
CA ASP A 79 1.34 -7.04 -7.32
C ASP A 79 0.96 -6.65 -8.76
N LYS A 80 -0.12 -7.23 -9.29
CA LYS A 80 -0.45 -7.17 -10.71
C LYS A 80 -0.75 -5.75 -11.17
N LEU A 81 -1.52 -4.96 -10.42
CA LEU A 81 -1.83 -3.59 -10.83
C LEU A 81 -0.59 -2.72 -10.72
N TYR A 82 0.21 -2.87 -9.66
CA TYR A 82 1.52 -2.23 -9.58
C TYR A 82 2.44 -2.57 -10.77
N ARG A 83 2.49 -3.83 -11.21
CA ARG A 83 3.28 -4.25 -12.38
C ARG A 83 2.75 -3.65 -13.69
N LEU A 84 1.44 -3.48 -13.82
CA LEU A 84 0.82 -2.79 -14.96
C LEU A 84 1.16 -1.30 -14.95
N ASP A 85 0.97 -0.63 -13.81
CA ASP A 85 1.24 0.80 -13.64
C ASP A 85 2.72 1.15 -13.84
N SER A 86 3.63 0.25 -13.46
CA SER A 86 5.08 0.41 -13.67
C SER A 86 5.55 -0.02 -15.07
N GLY A 87 4.65 -0.48 -15.94
CA GLY A 87 4.95 -0.93 -17.31
C GLY A 87 5.71 -2.26 -17.39
N ARG A 88 5.84 -3.02 -16.30
CA ARG A 88 6.48 -4.35 -16.30
C ARG A 88 5.65 -5.39 -17.05
N ASP A 89 4.33 -5.27 -17.01
CA ASP A 89 3.38 -6.17 -17.65
C ASP A 89 2.65 -5.47 -18.82
N TRP A 90 3.39 -4.76 -19.69
CA TRP A 90 2.85 -3.89 -20.75
C TRP A 90 1.93 -4.55 -21.80
N THR A 91 1.83 -5.88 -21.84
CA THR A 91 0.95 -6.61 -22.77
C THR A 91 -0.48 -6.79 -22.26
N ASP A 92 -0.67 -6.51 -20.97
CA ASP A 92 -1.92 -6.69 -20.27
C ASP A 92 -2.47 -5.30 -19.94
N ASP A 93 -3.77 -5.24 -19.68
CA ASP A 93 -4.47 -4.00 -19.34
C ASP A 93 -5.45 -4.26 -18.19
N TYR A 94 -5.92 -3.20 -17.54
CA TYR A 94 -6.93 -3.34 -16.49
C TYR A 94 -7.94 -2.20 -16.52
N ARG A 95 -9.14 -2.47 -15.99
CA ARG A 95 -10.14 -1.43 -15.72
C ARG A 95 -10.81 -1.64 -14.38
N ALA A 96 -11.29 -0.55 -13.80
CA ALA A 96 -12.17 -0.63 -12.65
C ALA A 96 -13.49 -1.32 -13.03
N VAL A 97 -14.03 -2.13 -12.11
CA VAL A 97 -15.32 -2.81 -12.27
C VAL A 97 -16.21 -2.57 -11.06
N THR A 98 -17.51 -2.58 -11.29
CA THR A 98 -18.53 -2.49 -10.25
C THR A 98 -18.56 -3.76 -9.39
N GLU A 99 -19.19 -3.70 -8.20
CA GLU A 99 -19.36 -4.88 -7.36
C GLU A 99 -20.21 -5.98 -8.04
N ALA A 100 -21.18 -5.60 -8.88
CA ALA A 100 -21.96 -6.55 -9.66
C ALA A 100 -21.10 -7.29 -10.69
N GLU A 101 -20.27 -6.56 -11.45
CA GLU A 101 -19.30 -7.16 -12.39
C GLU A 101 -18.27 -8.02 -11.65
N ALA A 102 -17.78 -7.58 -10.48
CA ALA A 102 -16.87 -8.37 -9.66
C ALA A 102 -17.50 -9.70 -9.21
N ARG A 103 -18.78 -9.70 -8.81
CA ARG A 103 -19.51 -10.95 -8.48
C ARG A 103 -19.65 -11.86 -9.70
N GLN A 104 -19.94 -11.31 -10.88
CA GLN A 104 -19.97 -12.08 -12.12
C GLN A 104 -18.61 -12.74 -12.41
N LEU A 105 -17.51 -11.98 -12.25
CA LEU A 105 -16.16 -12.49 -12.46
C LEU A 105 -15.77 -13.58 -11.47
N ARG A 106 -16.13 -13.44 -10.18
CA ARG A 106 -15.91 -14.52 -9.20
C ARG A 106 -16.59 -15.81 -9.65
N ALA A 107 -17.86 -15.73 -10.01
CA ALA A 107 -18.63 -16.89 -10.48
C ALA A 107 -18.01 -17.52 -11.75
N GLN A 108 -17.52 -16.70 -12.68
CA GLN A 108 -16.83 -17.17 -13.88
C GLN A 108 -15.50 -17.88 -13.54
N ILE A 109 -14.69 -17.31 -12.63
CA ILE A 109 -13.43 -17.91 -12.18
C ILE A 109 -13.69 -19.26 -11.50
N ASP A 110 -14.67 -19.32 -10.60
CA ASP A 110 -15.06 -20.56 -9.92
C ASP A 110 -15.59 -21.62 -10.89
N ALA A 111 -16.43 -21.21 -11.87
CA ALA A 111 -16.90 -22.11 -12.92
C ALA A 111 -15.75 -22.65 -13.78
N ASN A 112 -14.75 -21.81 -14.09
CA ASN A 112 -13.57 -22.23 -14.82
C ASN A 112 -12.71 -23.23 -14.02
N TRP A 113 -12.60 -23.03 -12.70
CA TRP A 113 -11.99 -24.01 -11.80
C TRP A 113 -12.72 -25.34 -11.83
N ALA A 114 -14.03 -25.32 -11.62
CA ALA A 114 -14.89 -26.51 -11.66
C ALA A 114 -14.82 -27.24 -13.00
N ALA A 115 -14.70 -26.51 -14.11
CA ALA A 115 -14.63 -27.09 -15.45
C ALA A 115 -13.30 -27.81 -15.73
N ASN A 116 -12.18 -27.25 -15.26
CA ASN A 116 -10.83 -27.71 -15.66
C ASN A 116 -10.10 -28.55 -14.62
N TRP A 117 -10.56 -28.56 -13.36
CA TRP A 117 -9.83 -29.19 -12.26
C TRP A 117 -10.69 -30.18 -11.48
N ASN A 118 -10.09 -31.31 -11.11
CA ASN A 118 -10.63 -32.22 -10.11
C ASN A 118 -10.18 -31.74 -8.73
N HIS A 119 -11.05 -31.84 -7.73
CA HIS A 119 -10.80 -31.43 -6.36
C HIS A 119 -10.71 -32.65 -5.46
N HIS A 120 -9.67 -32.69 -4.65
CA HIS A 120 -9.33 -33.79 -3.76
C HIS A 120 -9.23 -33.25 -2.35
N VAL A 121 -10.01 -33.81 -1.42
CA VAL A 121 -9.81 -33.54 0.02
C VAL A 121 -8.96 -34.66 0.58
N ILE A 122 -7.81 -34.30 1.16
CA ILE A 122 -6.93 -35.24 1.84
C ILE A 122 -7.13 -35.10 3.34
N SER A 123 -7.44 -36.23 3.97
CA SER A 123 -7.72 -36.32 5.40
C SER A 123 -6.81 -37.34 6.08
N ALA A 124 -6.38 -37.04 7.29
CA ALA A 124 -5.68 -37.98 8.17
C ALA A 124 -6.63 -38.36 9.30
N ASP A 125 -6.89 -39.65 9.51
CA ASP A 125 -7.84 -40.14 10.52
C ASP A 125 -9.24 -39.49 10.44
N GLY A 126 -9.71 -39.22 9.21
CA GLY A 126 -10.99 -38.58 8.93
C GLY A 126 -11.01 -37.05 9.12
N VAL A 127 -9.85 -36.45 9.38
CA VAL A 127 -9.70 -35.01 9.62
C VAL A 127 -9.02 -34.35 8.40
N PRO A 128 -9.72 -33.46 7.65
CA PRO A 128 -9.13 -32.78 6.50
C PRO A 128 -7.92 -31.93 6.87
N PHE A 129 -6.83 -32.03 6.11
CA PHE A 129 -5.62 -31.21 6.29
C PHE A 129 -5.05 -30.61 4.99
N ALA A 130 -5.54 -31.05 3.83
CA ALA A 130 -5.21 -30.44 2.55
C ALA A 130 -6.38 -30.55 1.56
N VAL A 131 -6.50 -29.54 0.70
CA VAL A 131 -7.28 -29.61 -0.53
C VAL A 131 -6.31 -29.52 -1.69
N VAL A 132 -6.36 -30.51 -2.57
CA VAL A 132 -5.47 -30.63 -3.73
C VAL A 132 -6.30 -30.61 -5.00
N VAL A 133 -5.79 -29.96 -6.04
CA VAL A 133 -6.41 -29.93 -7.36
C VAL A 133 -5.50 -30.53 -8.41
N THR A 134 -6.09 -31.30 -9.31
CA THR A 134 -5.42 -31.87 -10.48
C THR A 134 -6.15 -31.48 -11.75
N HIS A 135 -5.40 -31.20 -12.82
CA HIS A 135 -6.01 -30.79 -14.08
C HIS A 135 -6.75 -31.98 -14.73
N LYS A 136 -7.99 -31.78 -15.18
CA LYS A 136 -8.83 -32.84 -15.78
C LYS A 136 -8.24 -33.38 -17.09
N ASP A 137 -7.63 -32.50 -17.89
CA ASP A 137 -6.89 -32.94 -19.07
C ASP A 137 -5.52 -33.48 -18.66
N ALA A 138 -5.41 -34.81 -18.57
CA ALA A 138 -4.18 -35.52 -18.27
C ALA A 138 -3.03 -35.21 -19.25
N ARG A 139 -3.33 -34.73 -20.47
CA ARG A 139 -2.30 -34.39 -21.47
C ARG A 139 -1.48 -33.16 -21.09
N ARG A 140 -2.00 -32.28 -20.22
CA ARG A 140 -1.28 -31.09 -19.79
C ARG A 140 -0.11 -31.39 -18.84
N ASN A 141 -0.05 -32.61 -18.27
CA ASN A 141 1.00 -33.06 -17.35
C ASN A 141 1.36 -32.02 -16.27
N LEU A 142 0.35 -31.33 -15.75
CA LEU A 142 0.51 -30.34 -14.69
C LEU A 142 0.62 -31.08 -13.36
N ARG A 143 1.59 -30.68 -12.53
CA ARG A 143 1.69 -31.19 -11.17
C ARG A 143 0.44 -30.82 -10.36
N PRO A 144 0.02 -31.65 -9.39
CA PRO A 144 -1.03 -31.28 -8.46
C PRO A 144 -0.67 -29.99 -7.70
N TYR A 145 -1.70 -29.19 -7.40
CA TYR A 145 -1.56 -27.99 -6.57
C TYR A 145 -2.35 -28.17 -5.28
N ARG A 146 -1.75 -27.83 -4.16
CA ARG A 146 -2.46 -27.63 -2.89
C ARG A 146 -3.04 -26.22 -2.88
N ILE A 147 -4.30 -26.13 -2.49
CA ILE A 147 -4.99 -24.86 -2.23
C ILE A 147 -4.81 -24.51 -0.76
N GLY A 148 -4.44 -23.27 -0.47
CA GLY A 148 -4.42 -22.77 0.90
C GLY A 148 -3.90 -21.34 1.02
N ARG A 149 -4.43 -20.60 2.00
CA ARG A 149 -4.07 -19.19 2.25
C ARG A 149 -2.57 -18.97 2.50
N TYR A 150 -1.89 -19.96 3.08
CA TYR A 150 -0.47 -19.90 3.41
C TYR A 150 0.45 -20.36 2.28
N GLU A 151 -0.12 -20.82 1.16
CA GLU A 151 0.64 -21.14 -0.04
C GLU A 151 0.94 -19.85 -0.81
N HIS A 152 2.08 -19.82 -1.53
CA HIS A 152 2.42 -18.66 -2.35
C HIS A 152 1.33 -18.41 -3.40
N ARG A 153 0.67 -17.25 -3.34
CA ARG A 153 -0.50 -16.90 -4.18
C ARG A 153 -1.66 -17.90 -4.08
N GLY A 154 -1.84 -18.53 -2.91
CA GLY A 154 -2.93 -19.47 -2.67
C GLY A 154 -2.74 -20.88 -3.22
N PHE A 155 -1.70 -21.13 -4.01
CA PHE A 155 -1.44 -22.41 -4.66
C PHE A 155 0.01 -22.84 -4.54
N GLY A 156 0.24 -24.00 -3.92
CA GLY A 156 1.55 -24.63 -3.80
C GLY A 156 1.61 -25.90 -4.62
N GLN A 157 2.64 -26.10 -5.45
CA GLN A 157 2.85 -27.43 -6.05
C GLN A 157 3.05 -28.47 -4.94
N THR A 158 2.45 -29.65 -5.11
CA THR A 158 2.46 -30.67 -4.06
C THR A 158 2.63 -32.08 -4.62
N ASP A 159 3.22 -32.95 -3.82
CA ASP A 159 3.39 -34.39 -4.03
C ASP A 159 2.48 -35.22 -3.10
N LEU A 160 1.53 -34.59 -2.39
CA LEU A 160 0.69 -35.27 -1.40
C LEU A 160 -0.07 -36.46 -1.97
N LEU A 161 -0.54 -36.37 -3.22
CA LEU A 161 -1.22 -37.48 -3.89
C LEU A 161 -0.27 -38.65 -4.20
N ASP A 162 1.00 -38.37 -4.49
CA ASP A 162 2.01 -39.40 -4.78
C ASP A 162 2.44 -40.14 -3.50
N ARG A 163 2.29 -39.49 -2.34
CA ARG A 163 2.62 -40.05 -1.02
C ARG A 163 1.53 -40.93 -0.41
N LEU A 164 0.30 -40.85 -0.91
CA LEU A 164 -0.85 -41.61 -0.38
C LEU A 164 -0.59 -43.13 -0.23
N PRO A 165 0.08 -43.83 -1.17
CA PRO A 165 0.32 -45.26 -1.04
C PRO A 165 1.17 -45.65 0.19
N ASP A 166 2.03 -44.74 0.64
CA ASP A 166 2.97 -44.98 1.74
C ASP A 166 2.42 -44.52 3.11
N GLU A 167 1.36 -43.69 3.12
CA GLU A 167 0.79 -43.06 4.31
C GLU A 167 -0.56 -43.70 4.70
N GLN A 168 -0.53 -44.81 5.45
CA GLN A 168 -1.74 -45.60 5.77
C GLN A 168 -2.84 -44.84 6.54
N ALA A 169 -2.49 -43.76 7.24
CA ALA A 169 -3.45 -42.93 7.98
C ALA A 169 -4.19 -41.92 7.08
N TRP A 170 -3.75 -41.75 5.82
CA TRP A 170 -4.28 -40.76 4.92
C TRP A 170 -5.37 -41.36 4.02
N SER A 171 -6.35 -40.54 3.71
CA SER A 171 -7.44 -40.84 2.79
C SER A 171 -7.62 -39.68 1.83
N VAL A 172 -8.06 -39.99 0.61
CA VAL A 172 -8.38 -39.01 -0.42
C VAL A 172 -9.81 -39.22 -0.89
N GLU A 173 -10.55 -38.12 -1.01
CA GLU A 173 -11.90 -38.11 -1.56
C GLU A 173 -11.96 -37.12 -2.73
N ASP A 174 -12.45 -37.58 -3.88
CA ASP A 174 -12.84 -36.73 -4.99
C ASP A 174 -14.13 -35.99 -4.60
N VAL A 175 -14.08 -34.67 -4.56
CA VAL A 175 -15.20 -33.84 -4.09
C VAL A 175 -15.61 -32.81 -5.12
N ALA A 176 -16.83 -32.29 -4.97
CA ALA A 176 -17.27 -31.10 -5.68
C ALA A 176 -16.52 -29.84 -5.16
N PRO A 177 -16.39 -28.78 -5.97
CA PRO A 177 -15.74 -27.53 -5.57
C PRO A 177 -16.28 -26.94 -4.26
N GLU A 178 -17.59 -27.03 -4.03
CA GLU A 178 -18.24 -26.51 -2.83
C GLU A 178 -17.80 -27.27 -1.57
N ALA A 179 -17.67 -28.59 -1.66
CA ALA A 179 -17.18 -29.43 -0.57
C ALA A 179 -15.67 -29.23 -0.32
N ALA A 180 -14.90 -28.94 -1.37
CA ALA A 180 -13.51 -28.49 -1.22
C ALA A 180 -13.41 -27.14 -0.48
N THR A 181 -14.26 -26.17 -0.80
CA THR A 181 -14.33 -24.89 -0.06
C THR A 181 -14.72 -25.11 1.41
N GLU A 182 -15.70 -25.97 1.69
CA GLU A 182 -16.06 -26.32 3.07
C GLU A 182 -14.90 -26.96 3.83
N ALA A 183 -14.13 -27.86 3.19
CA ALA A 183 -12.95 -28.45 3.79
C ALA A 183 -11.87 -27.39 4.11
N LEU A 184 -11.63 -26.43 3.21
CA LEU A 184 -10.73 -25.30 3.43
C LEU A 184 -11.18 -24.46 4.64
N VAL A 185 -12.47 -24.14 4.73
CA VAL A 185 -13.03 -23.37 5.85
C VAL A 185 -12.82 -24.09 7.18
N ARG A 186 -13.09 -25.40 7.25
CA ARG A 186 -12.87 -26.20 8.45
C ARG A 186 -11.40 -26.24 8.86
N MET A 187 -10.50 -26.31 7.88
CA MET A 187 -9.06 -26.25 8.14
C MET A 187 -8.64 -24.90 8.73
N GLU A 188 -9.10 -23.79 8.14
CA GLU A 188 -8.84 -22.43 8.65
C GLU A 188 -9.39 -22.24 10.07
N GLN A 189 -10.63 -22.68 10.32
CA GLN A 189 -11.25 -22.61 11.64
C GLN A 189 -10.45 -23.39 12.68
N ARG A 190 -10.03 -24.63 12.37
CA ARG A 190 -9.22 -25.45 13.28
C ARG A 190 -7.86 -24.81 13.56
N GLN A 191 -7.22 -24.25 12.55
CA GLN A 191 -5.96 -23.52 12.74
C GLN A 191 -6.13 -22.33 13.69
N ARG A 192 -7.31 -21.71 13.69
CA ARG A 192 -7.68 -20.60 14.57
C ARG A 192 -8.20 -21.01 15.95
N GLU A 193 -8.32 -22.29 16.26
CA GLU A 193 -8.71 -22.76 17.60
C GLU A 193 -7.59 -22.57 18.65
N GLY A 194 -6.36 -22.27 18.23
CA GLY A 194 -5.22 -22.03 19.11
C GLY A 194 -5.43 -20.91 20.14
N SER A 195 -4.64 -20.93 21.22
CA SER A 195 -4.75 -19.96 22.33
C SER A 195 -4.40 -18.52 21.97
N TRP A 196 -3.87 -18.28 20.76
CA TRP A 196 -3.38 -16.97 20.32
C TRP A 196 -4.51 -16.09 19.74
N PHE A 197 -5.71 -16.66 19.56
CA PHE A 197 -6.90 -15.98 19.02
C PHE A 197 -7.87 -15.57 20.14
N SER A 198 -7.48 -14.58 20.94
CA SER A 198 -8.26 -14.05 22.09
C SER A 198 -9.13 -12.83 21.78
N GLY A 199 -9.08 -12.29 20.56
CA GLY A 199 -9.73 -11.04 20.16
C GLY A 199 -11.24 -11.14 19.88
N GLY A 200 -11.86 -12.31 20.07
CA GLY A 200 -13.26 -12.56 19.74
C GLY A 200 -13.43 -13.29 18.41
N TYR A 201 -14.52 -12.98 17.70
CA TYR A 201 -14.96 -13.69 16.51
C TYR A 201 -15.39 -12.72 15.41
N ALA A 202 -14.93 -12.94 14.18
CA ALA A 202 -15.53 -12.37 12.98
C ALA A 202 -16.79 -13.17 12.62
N VAL A 203 -17.81 -12.49 12.11
CA VAL A 203 -19.07 -13.09 11.67
C VAL A 203 -19.30 -12.81 10.19
N PHE A 204 -19.76 -13.82 9.46
CA PHE A 204 -19.87 -13.82 8.00
C PHE A 204 -21.26 -14.22 7.53
N HIS A 205 -21.66 -13.76 6.34
CA HIS A 205 -22.96 -14.08 5.76
C HIS A 205 -23.01 -15.48 5.16
N THR A 206 -21.88 -15.98 4.67
CA THR A 206 -21.78 -17.32 4.07
C THR A 206 -20.58 -18.09 4.60
N LEU A 207 -20.58 -19.40 4.39
CA LEU A 207 -19.46 -20.26 4.79
C LEU A 207 -18.14 -19.89 4.08
N ALA A 208 -18.20 -19.62 2.77
CA ALA A 208 -17.01 -19.33 1.97
C ALA A 208 -16.30 -18.04 2.39
N ASP A 209 -17.06 -17.06 2.88
CA ASP A 209 -16.56 -15.78 3.38
C ASP A 209 -15.60 -15.94 4.58
N VAL A 210 -15.65 -17.06 5.30
CA VAL A 210 -14.70 -17.37 6.39
C VAL A 210 -13.24 -17.40 5.93
N LEU A 211 -13.01 -17.70 4.64
CA LEU A 211 -11.67 -17.68 4.03
C LEU A 211 -11.16 -16.27 3.72
N ASP A 212 -12.03 -15.28 3.79
CA ASP A 212 -11.75 -13.87 3.56
C ASP A 212 -12.17 -13.06 4.79
N LEU A 213 -11.26 -12.92 5.76
CA LEU A 213 -11.55 -12.19 6.99
C LEU A 213 -12.10 -10.78 6.74
N ASP A 214 -11.60 -10.10 5.70
CA ASP A 214 -12.04 -8.75 5.38
C ASP A 214 -13.49 -8.76 4.88
N SER A 215 -14.12 -9.87 4.52
CA SER A 215 -15.56 -9.94 4.21
C SER A 215 -16.49 -9.93 5.43
N ALA A 216 -15.95 -10.01 6.65
CA ALA A 216 -16.74 -10.01 7.88
C ALA A 216 -17.68 -8.80 7.97
N TYR A 217 -18.91 -9.03 8.43
CA TYR A 217 -19.90 -7.96 8.64
C TYR A 217 -20.00 -7.50 10.10
N ALA A 218 -19.46 -8.29 11.03
CA ALA A 218 -19.41 -7.96 12.46
C ALA A 218 -18.20 -8.60 13.14
N VAL A 219 -17.75 -7.96 14.23
CA VAL A 219 -16.83 -8.54 15.22
C VAL A 219 -17.57 -8.62 16.54
N VAL A 220 -17.58 -9.81 17.16
CA VAL A 220 -18.30 -10.07 18.40
C VAL A 220 -17.42 -10.78 19.43
N PRO A 221 -17.58 -10.50 20.74
CA PRO A 221 -16.78 -11.15 21.77
C PRO A 221 -17.10 -12.65 21.89
N ARG A 222 -18.36 -13.05 21.66
CA ARG A 222 -18.82 -14.43 21.60
C ARG A 222 -19.90 -14.59 20.51
N PRO A 223 -19.90 -15.68 19.73
CA PRO A 223 -20.95 -15.95 18.76
C PRO A 223 -22.30 -16.18 19.46
N ALA A 224 -23.36 -15.61 18.91
CA ALA A 224 -24.73 -15.93 19.27
C ALA A 224 -25.24 -17.07 18.36
N PRO A 225 -26.35 -17.76 18.69
CA PRO A 225 -26.87 -18.86 17.87
C PRO A 225 -27.15 -18.49 16.40
N GLU A 226 -27.46 -17.23 16.13
CA GLU A 226 -27.67 -16.68 14.78
C GLU A 226 -26.37 -16.44 13.99
N HIS A 227 -25.21 -16.47 14.64
CA HIS A 227 -23.90 -16.32 14.00
C HIS A 227 -23.40 -17.67 13.49
N GLU A 228 -24.02 -18.16 12.41
CA GLU A 228 -23.75 -19.49 11.83
C GLU A 228 -22.29 -19.63 11.35
N PHE A 229 -21.76 -18.60 10.70
CA PHE A 229 -20.41 -18.63 10.13
C PHE A 229 -19.50 -17.67 10.90
N THR A 230 -18.50 -18.23 11.59
CA THR A 230 -17.55 -17.44 12.39
C THR A 230 -16.11 -17.92 12.26
N ALA A 231 -15.18 -17.01 12.54
CA ALA A 231 -13.76 -17.29 12.66
C ALA A 231 -13.18 -16.58 13.89
N ARG A 232 -12.31 -17.26 14.65
CA ARG A 232 -11.63 -16.64 15.78
C ARG A 232 -10.58 -15.64 15.31
N LEU A 233 -10.45 -14.56 16.07
CA LEU A 233 -9.55 -13.45 15.78
C LEU A 233 -8.49 -13.32 16.87
N SER A 234 -7.28 -12.94 16.47
CA SER A 234 -6.31 -12.30 17.35
C SER A 234 -6.80 -10.90 17.73
N GLU A 235 -6.23 -10.31 18.78
CA GLU A 235 -6.59 -8.94 19.17
C GLU A 235 -6.30 -7.90 18.08
N GLN A 236 -5.23 -8.11 17.31
CA GLN A 236 -4.87 -7.23 16.21
C GLN A 236 -5.88 -7.34 15.06
N GLU A 237 -6.25 -8.56 14.65
CA GLU A 237 -7.27 -8.78 13.62
C GLU A 237 -8.62 -8.19 14.06
N ALA A 238 -9.02 -8.36 15.32
CA ALA A 238 -10.26 -7.79 15.85
C ALA A 238 -10.30 -6.26 15.78
N ARG A 239 -9.20 -5.58 16.14
CA ARG A 239 -9.10 -4.11 16.01
C ARG A 239 -9.18 -3.67 14.55
N ARG A 240 -8.40 -4.30 13.66
CA ARG A 240 -8.41 -3.99 12.21
C ARG A 240 -9.80 -4.20 11.60
N LEU A 241 -10.43 -5.34 11.85
CA LEU A 241 -11.75 -5.67 11.26
C LEU A 241 -12.86 -4.76 11.80
N THR A 242 -12.83 -4.41 13.08
CA THR A 242 -13.79 -3.45 13.66
C THR A 242 -13.70 -2.11 12.92
N ALA A 243 -12.50 -1.57 12.75
CA ALA A 243 -12.28 -0.33 12.01
C ALA A 243 -12.75 -0.42 10.55
N LEU A 244 -12.46 -1.53 9.85
CA LEU A 244 -12.93 -1.78 8.49
C LEU A 244 -14.46 -1.83 8.38
N ILE A 245 -15.13 -2.51 9.32
CA ILE A 245 -16.60 -2.62 9.34
C ILE A 245 -17.24 -1.26 9.60
N ASP A 246 -16.70 -0.50 10.56
CA ASP A 246 -17.20 0.84 10.87
C ASP A 246 -16.99 1.80 9.68
N LEU A 247 -15.84 1.73 9.01
CA LEU A 247 -15.57 2.46 7.77
C LEU A 247 -16.60 2.15 6.68
N ARG A 248 -16.90 0.87 6.43
CA ARG A 248 -17.92 0.46 5.44
C ARG A 248 -19.31 0.94 5.82
N ARG A 249 -19.65 0.89 7.11
CA ARG A 249 -20.94 1.40 7.60
C ARG A 249 -21.05 2.90 7.36
N ALA A 250 -20.00 3.66 7.65
CA ALA A 250 -19.95 5.09 7.39
C ALA A 250 -20.11 5.40 5.89
N LYS A 251 -19.42 4.67 5.01
CA LYS A 251 -19.58 4.80 3.55
C LYS A 251 -21.01 4.64 3.06
N LYS A 252 -21.78 3.75 3.68
CA LYS A 252 -23.19 3.48 3.31
C LYS A 252 -24.17 4.55 3.82
N GLN A 253 -23.75 5.40 4.75
CA GLN A 253 -24.64 6.35 5.45
C GLN A 253 -24.43 7.81 5.05
N VAL A 254 -23.27 8.15 4.48
CA VAL A 254 -22.90 9.56 4.24
C VAL A 254 -23.36 10.04 2.87
N GLY A 255 -24.13 11.13 2.88
CA GLY A 255 -24.49 11.91 1.70
C GLY A 255 -23.63 13.17 1.54
N PRO A 256 -23.76 13.88 0.42
CA PRO A 256 -23.02 15.12 0.20
C PRO A 256 -23.47 16.25 1.13
N VAL A 257 -22.53 17.13 1.47
CA VAL A 257 -22.73 18.34 2.28
C VAL A 257 -22.40 19.53 1.39
N ASP A 258 -23.34 20.46 1.23
CA ASP A 258 -23.18 21.67 0.40
C ASP A 258 -22.66 21.39 -1.03
N GLY A 259 -23.21 20.34 -1.67
CA GLY A 259 -22.83 19.95 -3.04
C GLY A 259 -21.47 19.27 -3.17
N HIS A 260 -20.81 18.95 -2.05
CA HIS A 260 -19.51 18.28 -2.01
C HIS A 260 -19.58 16.98 -1.22
N GLN A 261 -18.82 15.99 -1.65
CA GLN A 261 -18.52 14.85 -0.82
C GLN A 261 -17.23 15.11 -0.05
N HIS A 262 -17.28 14.95 1.28
CA HIS A 262 -16.17 15.21 2.18
C HIS A 262 -15.56 13.89 2.64
N PHE A 263 -14.24 13.85 2.77
CA PHE A 263 -13.50 12.68 3.22
C PHE A 263 -12.42 13.10 4.22
N ALA A 264 -12.35 12.39 5.34
CA ALA A 264 -11.19 12.39 6.21
C ALA A 264 -10.14 11.39 5.69
N LEU A 265 -8.87 11.80 5.72
CA LEU A 265 -7.72 11.00 5.33
C LEU A 265 -6.99 10.50 6.57
N PHE A 266 -6.61 9.23 6.56
CA PHE A 266 -5.88 8.58 7.64
C PHE A 266 -4.59 7.93 7.12
N ASN A 267 -3.65 7.64 8.01
CA ASN A 267 -2.44 6.90 7.66
C ASN A 267 -2.70 5.40 7.65
N ARG A 268 -3.54 4.97 8.58
CA ARG A 268 -3.92 3.58 8.77
C ARG A 268 -5.43 3.49 8.89
N THR A 269 -5.98 2.36 8.45
CA THR A 269 -7.42 2.11 8.52
C THR A 269 -7.91 2.10 9.97
N GLU A 270 -7.08 1.64 10.91
CA GLU A 270 -7.40 1.61 12.33
C GLU A 270 -7.64 3.01 12.93
N ASP A 271 -6.98 4.04 12.39
CA ASP A 271 -7.13 5.41 12.86
C ASP A 271 -8.53 5.96 12.56
N ALA A 272 -9.20 5.42 11.52
CA ALA A 272 -10.56 5.80 11.12
C ALA A 272 -11.64 5.39 12.12
N ALA A 273 -11.31 4.63 13.16
CA ALA A 273 -12.20 4.34 14.28
C ALA A 273 -12.59 5.60 15.08
N ASP A 274 -11.74 6.63 15.05
CA ASP A 274 -12.09 7.97 15.53
C ASP A 274 -11.81 8.99 14.41
N PRO A 275 -12.85 9.59 13.80
CA PRO A 275 -12.67 10.55 12.71
C PRO A 275 -11.69 11.69 13.04
N ARG A 276 -11.56 12.04 14.33
CA ARG A 276 -10.68 13.14 14.79
C ARG A 276 -9.19 12.81 14.67
N ASN A 277 -8.84 11.54 14.44
CA ASN A 277 -7.46 11.12 14.14
C ASN A 277 -7.05 11.37 12.68
N ALA A 278 -7.95 11.92 11.86
CA ALA A 278 -7.62 12.26 10.49
C ALA A 278 -6.45 13.24 10.46
N HIS A 279 -5.49 13.00 9.56
CA HIS A 279 -4.41 13.97 9.33
C HIS A 279 -4.81 15.02 8.29
N SER A 280 -5.89 14.80 7.54
CA SER A 280 -6.41 15.77 6.59
C SER A 280 -7.89 15.59 6.32
N VAL A 281 -8.52 16.61 5.75
CA VAL A 281 -9.85 16.55 5.17
C VAL A 281 -9.78 17.07 3.74
N VAL A 282 -10.37 16.32 2.82
CA VAL A 282 -10.56 16.75 1.43
C VAL A 282 -12.04 16.76 1.09
N ARG A 283 -12.38 17.47 0.02
CA ARG A 283 -13.70 17.43 -0.58
C ARG A 283 -13.62 17.38 -2.09
N SER A 284 -14.69 16.89 -2.69
CA SER A 284 -14.84 16.79 -4.14
C SER A 284 -16.25 17.20 -4.58
N THR A 285 -16.37 17.84 -5.74
CA THR A 285 -17.65 18.25 -6.31
C THR A 285 -18.42 17.05 -6.85
N VAL A 286 -19.71 16.92 -6.50
CA VAL A 286 -20.52 15.72 -6.82
C VAL A 286 -21.02 15.69 -8.27
N ASP A 287 -21.43 16.85 -8.81
CA ASP A 287 -22.12 16.95 -10.11
C ASP A 287 -21.22 17.51 -11.24
N SER A 288 -19.89 17.42 -11.08
CA SER A 288 -18.95 17.89 -12.10
C SER A 288 -18.46 16.75 -12.97
N SER A 289 -18.44 16.95 -14.29
CA SER A 289 -17.79 16.00 -15.22
C SER A 289 -16.30 15.83 -14.96
N LEU A 290 -15.68 16.83 -14.32
CA LEU A 290 -14.31 16.80 -13.81
C LEU A 290 -14.34 17.19 -12.33
N PRO A 291 -14.34 16.22 -11.40
CA PRO A 291 -14.40 16.53 -9.98
C PRO A 291 -13.20 17.36 -9.58
N LYS A 292 -13.48 18.49 -8.94
CA LYS A 292 -12.44 19.35 -8.36
C LYS A 292 -12.18 18.87 -6.95
N TRP A 293 -10.96 18.42 -6.71
CA TRP A 293 -10.51 18.06 -5.37
C TRP A 293 -9.94 19.28 -4.67
N GLU A 294 -10.37 19.46 -3.42
CA GLU A 294 -9.88 20.53 -2.57
C GLU A 294 -9.54 19.97 -1.19
N MET A 295 -8.52 20.51 -0.54
CA MET A 295 -8.08 20.14 0.79
C MET A 295 -8.41 21.25 1.78
N PHE A 296 -8.92 20.88 2.95
CA PHE A 296 -9.24 21.80 4.02
C PHE A 296 -7.96 22.47 4.54
N LEU A 297 -7.88 23.80 4.49
CA LEU A 297 -6.77 24.53 5.12
C LEU A 297 -7.20 25.09 6.46
N ARG A 298 -8.31 25.83 6.50
CA ARG A 298 -8.86 26.42 7.72
C ARG A 298 -10.33 26.74 7.49
N GLN A 299 -11.01 27.21 8.53
CA GLN A 299 -12.43 27.54 8.44
C GLN A 299 -12.71 28.48 7.26
N GLY A 300 -13.55 28.03 6.33
CA GLY A 300 -13.93 28.77 5.13
C GLY A 300 -12.91 28.72 3.97
N GLU A 301 -11.75 28.08 4.14
CA GLU A 301 -10.68 28.05 3.16
C GLU A 301 -10.29 26.63 2.76
N TRP A 302 -10.34 26.38 1.44
CA TRP A 302 -10.04 25.12 0.79
C TRP A 302 -9.05 25.37 -0.35
N LEU A 303 -8.02 24.54 -0.43
CA LEU A 303 -6.95 24.67 -1.42
C LEU A 303 -7.12 23.64 -2.53
N SER A 304 -6.73 23.99 -3.76
CA SER A 304 -6.67 23.03 -4.86
C SER A 304 -5.79 21.84 -4.50
N ALA A 305 -6.33 20.63 -4.66
CA ALA A 305 -5.66 19.39 -4.30
C ALA A 305 -5.72 18.39 -5.45
N VAL A 306 -4.84 17.39 -5.39
CA VAL A 306 -5.03 16.18 -6.20
C VAL A 306 -5.97 15.23 -5.49
N ARG A 307 -6.61 14.36 -6.28
CA ARG A 307 -7.31 13.21 -5.74
C ARG A 307 -6.36 12.43 -4.79
N PRO A 308 -6.82 12.07 -3.57
CA PRO A 308 -6.04 11.21 -2.69
C PRO A 308 -5.63 9.93 -3.42
N SER A 309 -4.45 9.42 -3.08
CA SER A 309 -3.99 8.16 -3.67
C SER A 309 -4.96 7.03 -3.33
N ASP A 310 -5.04 6.02 -4.20
CA ASP A 310 -5.86 4.85 -3.89
C ASP A 310 -5.41 4.18 -2.58
N GLN A 311 -4.17 4.36 -2.15
CA GLN A 311 -3.61 3.72 -0.95
C GLN A 311 -4.01 4.42 0.35
N THR A 312 -4.59 5.61 0.28
CA THR A 312 -4.97 6.40 1.46
C THR A 312 -6.35 5.96 1.97
N PRO A 313 -6.48 5.49 3.24
CA PRO A 313 -7.79 5.25 3.83
C PRO A 313 -8.64 6.53 3.84
N LEU A 314 -9.84 6.44 3.25
CA LEU A 314 -10.81 7.54 3.15
C LEU A 314 -12.09 7.21 3.93
N LEU A 315 -12.40 8.01 4.95
CA LEU A 315 -13.68 7.97 5.65
C LEU A 315 -14.57 9.10 5.13
N PRO A 316 -15.69 8.82 4.46
CA PRO A 316 -16.62 9.87 4.09
C PRO A 316 -17.23 10.51 5.34
N LEU A 317 -17.42 11.83 5.32
CA LEU A 317 -17.90 12.62 6.45
C LEU A 317 -19.28 13.20 6.18
N GLY A 318 -20.21 13.00 7.13
CA GLY A 318 -21.42 13.80 7.21
C GLY A 318 -21.15 15.17 7.83
N ALA A 319 -22.15 16.05 7.85
CA ALA A 319 -21.99 17.42 8.37
C ALA A 319 -21.49 17.47 9.83
N ALA A 320 -22.04 16.62 10.71
CA ALA A 320 -21.64 16.58 12.12
C ALA A 320 -20.19 16.11 12.32
N ASP A 321 -19.77 15.09 11.57
CA ASP A 321 -18.39 14.58 11.64
C ASP A 321 -17.41 15.58 11.02
N LEU A 322 -17.79 16.26 9.93
CA LEU A 322 -16.97 17.28 9.29
C LEU A 322 -16.60 18.41 10.26
N ASP A 323 -17.56 18.91 11.04
CA ASP A 323 -17.31 19.96 12.04
C ASP A 323 -16.36 19.47 13.14
N ALA A 324 -16.53 18.22 13.61
CA ALA A 324 -15.69 17.64 14.63
C ALA A 324 -14.24 17.43 14.15
N VAL A 325 -14.06 16.92 12.93
CA VAL A 325 -12.74 16.66 12.35
C VAL A 325 -12.02 17.95 11.99
N THR A 326 -12.70 18.92 11.38
CA THR A 326 -12.07 20.20 11.03
C THR A 326 -11.69 20.99 12.27
N ALA A 327 -12.49 20.95 13.34
CA ALA A 327 -12.12 21.53 14.64
C ALA A 327 -10.87 20.85 15.24
N ALA A 328 -10.79 19.51 15.18
CA ALA A 328 -9.62 18.77 15.65
C ALA A 328 -8.35 19.18 14.89
N LEU A 329 -8.40 19.21 13.56
CA LEU A 329 -7.28 19.64 12.71
C LEU A 329 -6.81 21.06 13.03
N MET A 330 -7.74 21.99 13.27
CA MET A 330 -7.41 23.37 13.62
C MET A 330 -6.79 23.51 15.02
N SER A 331 -7.06 22.56 15.92
CA SER A 331 -6.50 22.53 17.28
C SER A 331 -5.15 21.83 17.38
N GLY A 332 -4.73 21.12 16.31
CA GLY A 332 -3.46 20.40 16.26
C GLY A 332 -2.25 21.35 16.37
N GLU A 333 -1.16 20.84 16.93
CA GLU A 333 0.08 21.61 17.09
C GLU A 333 0.73 21.94 15.74
N HIS A 334 0.80 20.94 14.85
CA HIS A 334 1.40 21.04 13.54
C HIS A 334 0.58 20.35 12.46
N ARG A 335 0.60 20.91 11.26
CA ARG A 335 0.10 20.30 10.02
C ARG A 335 1.16 20.39 8.94
N TYR A 336 1.30 19.36 8.12
CA TYR A 336 2.37 19.29 7.11
C TYR A 336 1.80 19.20 5.71
N LEU A 337 2.18 20.15 4.85
CA LEU A 337 1.63 20.25 3.50
C LEU A 337 2.74 20.06 2.46
N GLU A 338 2.54 19.19 1.48
CA GLU A 338 3.36 19.11 0.28
C GLU A 338 2.71 19.93 -0.83
N VAL A 339 3.39 20.98 -1.29
CA VAL A 339 3.02 21.77 -2.46
C VAL A 339 3.75 21.21 -3.67
N ARG A 340 3.01 20.94 -4.74
CA ARG A 340 3.52 20.36 -5.99
C ARG A 340 3.00 21.15 -7.18
N SER A 341 3.80 21.19 -8.24
CA SER A 341 3.45 21.70 -9.55
C SER A 341 3.25 20.54 -10.51
N ARG A 342 2.23 20.62 -11.36
CA ARG A 342 2.01 19.66 -12.45
C ARG A 342 3.18 19.61 -13.43
N GLU A 343 3.90 20.72 -13.60
CA GLU A 343 4.96 20.85 -14.59
C GLU A 343 6.33 20.42 -14.05
N THR A 344 6.62 20.77 -12.79
CA THR A 344 7.97 20.64 -12.20
C THR A 344 8.04 19.65 -11.04
N GLY A 345 6.91 19.11 -10.58
CA GLY A 345 6.86 18.16 -9.47
C GLY A 345 6.88 18.86 -8.09
N PRO A 346 7.54 18.28 -7.07
CA PRO A 346 7.57 18.87 -5.73
C PRO A 346 8.13 20.30 -5.71
N VAL A 347 7.38 21.22 -5.12
CA VAL A 347 7.76 22.65 -4.98
C VAL A 347 8.28 22.91 -3.57
N ALA A 348 7.48 22.57 -2.56
CA ALA A 348 7.82 22.81 -1.16
C ALA A 348 7.16 21.81 -0.23
N LEU A 349 7.78 21.61 0.93
CA LEU A 349 7.19 20.94 2.08
C LEU A 349 7.03 21.99 3.18
N LEU A 350 5.80 22.18 3.64
CA LEU A 350 5.42 23.20 4.58
C LEU A 350 5.07 22.59 5.94
N ARG A 351 5.34 23.35 7.00
CA ARG A 351 4.83 23.14 8.35
C ARG A 351 3.95 24.32 8.70
N LEU A 352 2.72 24.04 9.09
CA LEU A 352 1.78 25.00 9.61
C LEU A 352 1.64 24.85 11.11
N THR A 353 1.81 25.95 11.84
CA THR A 353 1.56 26.03 13.28
C THR A 353 0.57 27.16 13.53
N GLY A 354 -0.70 26.81 13.75
CA GLY A 354 -1.80 27.78 13.71
C GLY A 354 -1.89 28.46 12.34
N THR A 355 -1.58 29.76 12.28
CA THR A 355 -1.56 30.54 11.03
C THR A 355 -0.16 30.78 10.47
N THR A 356 0.88 30.35 11.18
CA THR A 356 2.28 30.56 10.76
C THR A 356 2.68 29.47 9.78
N GLU A 357 3.24 29.89 8.63
CA GLU A 357 3.74 29.00 7.59
C GLU A 357 5.27 28.99 7.59
N GLU A 358 5.86 27.80 7.61
CA GLU A 358 7.28 27.58 7.41
C GLU A 358 7.51 26.55 6.30
N SER A 359 8.59 26.70 5.54
CA SER A 359 9.02 25.78 4.49
C SER A 359 10.29 25.06 4.92
N ALA A 360 10.41 23.79 4.53
CA ALA A 360 11.60 23.00 4.76
C ALA A 360 12.75 23.49 3.87
N VAL A 361 13.79 24.03 4.50
CA VAL A 361 15.01 24.51 3.85
C VAL A 361 16.21 23.80 4.45
N ASP A 362 16.84 22.94 3.64
CA ASP A 362 17.98 22.11 4.04
C ASP A 362 17.68 21.29 5.32
N LEU A 363 18.32 21.61 6.45
CA LEU A 363 18.13 20.94 7.74
C LEU A 363 17.12 21.64 8.66
N GLY A 364 16.58 22.79 8.26
CA GLY A 364 15.74 23.66 9.09
C GLY A 364 14.32 23.85 8.56
N TRP A 365 13.58 24.69 9.28
CA TRP A 365 12.31 25.29 8.89
C TRP A 365 12.52 26.80 8.85
N GLU A 366 12.08 27.45 7.78
CA GLU A 366 12.18 28.90 7.60
C GLU A 366 10.81 29.48 7.27
N PRO A 367 10.49 30.72 7.70
CA PRO A 367 9.23 31.36 7.34
C PRO A 367 8.96 31.34 5.82
N SER A 368 7.70 31.12 5.44
CA SER A 368 7.30 31.04 4.04
C SER A 368 5.99 31.78 3.76
N GLU A 369 5.75 32.07 2.48
CA GLU A 369 4.54 32.73 1.98
C GLU A 369 3.97 31.97 0.77
N ILE A 370 4.23 30.67 0.67
CA ILE A 370 3.84 29.84 -0.46
C ILE A 370 2.32 29.69 -0.52
N LEU A 371 1.63 29.53 0.61
CA LEU A 371 0.17 29.40 0.61
C LEU A 371 -0.52 30.69 0.19
N THR A 372 0.04 31.85 0.52
CA THR A 372 -0.48 33.16 0.08
C THR A 372 -0.40 33.33 -1.45
N ARG A 373 0.62 32.72 -2.08
CA ARG A 373 0.81 32.77 -3.54
C ARG A 373 -0.02 31.74 -4.29
N LEU A 374 -0.31 30.60 -3.65
CA LEU A 374 -0.94 29.44 -4.26
C LEU A 374 -2.23 29.74 -5.07
N PRO A 375 -3.15 30.63 -4.64
CA PRO A 375 -4.34 30.94 -5.42
C PRO A 375 -4.07 31.53 -6.82
N GLY A 376 -2.87 32.11 -7.04
CA GLY A 376 -2.45 32.64 -8.33
C GLY A 376 -1.67 31.65 -9.20
N GLU A 377 -1.34 30.47 -8.69
CA GLU A 377 -0.50 29.46 -9.35
C GLU A 377 -1.37 28.27 -9.79
N GLU A 378 -2.05 28.37 -10.94
CA GLU A 378 -3.05 27.38 -11.39
C GLU A 378 -2.51 25.95 -11.56
N SER A 379 -1.22 25.80 -11.85
CA SER A 379 -0.56 24.49 -12.01
C SER A 379 -0.16 23.86 -10.67
N TRP A 380 -0.30 24.58 -9.55
CA TRP A 380 0.08 24.10 -8.24
C TRP A 380 -1.10 23.46 -7.51
N PHE A 381 -0.79 22.46 -6.69
CA PHE A 381 -1.75 21.76 -5.86
C PHE A 381 -1.10 21.32 -4.55
N VAL A 382 -1.93 21.06 -3.56
CA VAL A 382 -1.49 20.70 -2.21
C VAL A 382 -2.00 19.32 -1.84
N GLY A 383 -1.16 18.56 -1.14
CA GLY A 383 -1.56 17.39 -0.37
C GLY A 383 -1.05 17.52 1.04
N GLU A 384 -1.87 17.17 2.02
CA GLU A 384 -1.41 17.06 3.40
C GLU A 384 -0.79 15.69 3.64
N VAL A 385 0.24 15.69 4.47
CA VAL A 385 0.98 14.49 4.81
C VAL A 385 1.05 14.40 6.33
N ASP A 386 1.08 13.18 6.84
CA ASP A 386 1.35 12.94 8.24
C ASP A 386 2.82 13.22 8.59
N GLU A 387 3.14 13.10 9.88
CA GLU A 387 4.50 13.31 10.37
C GLU A 387 5.51 12.34 9.72
N GLN A 388 5.15 11.06 9.56
CA GLN A 388 6.02 10.09 8.89
C GLN A 388 6.23 10.43 7.40
N GLY A 389 5.17 10.81 6.70
CA GLY A 389 5.20 11.23 5.31
C GLY A 389 5.98 12.53 5.11
N MET A 390 5.89 13.45 6.06
CA MET A 390 6.70 14.67 6.14
C MET A 390 8.17 14.33 6.29
N GLU A 391 8.55 13.48 7.26
CA GLU A 391 9.95 13.09 7.50
C GLU A 391 10.58 12.48 6.24
N ARG A 392 9.87 11.56 5.58
CA ARG A 392 10.34 10.92 4.34
C ARG A 392 10.55 11.93 3.21
N ARG A 393 9.61 12.86 3.02
CA ARG A 393 9.71 13.91 1.98
C ARG A 393 10.81 14.91 2.29
N ARG A 394 10.93 15.32 3.55
CA ARG A 394 12.00 16.19 4.02
C ARG A 394 13.36 15.55 3.79
N TYR A 395 13.49 14.27 4.11
CA TYR A 395 14.70 13.50 3.86
C TYR A 395 15.04 13.44 2.37
N ALA A 396 14.09 13.05 1.52
CA ALA A 396 14.31 12.96 0.08
C ALA A 396 14.72 14.31 -0.52
N SER A 397 14.07 15.40 -0.09
CA SER A 397 14.39 16.77 -0.52
C SER A 397 15.80 17.20 -0.09
N ALA A 398 16.15 16.99 1.19
CA ALA A 398 17.47 17.30 1.73
C ALA A 398 18.56 16.47 1.03
N LEU A 399 18.34 15.17 0.88
CA LEU A 399 19.25 14.25 0.18
C LEU A 399 19.50 14.72 -1.25
N LEU A 400 18.45 15.03 -2.02
CA LEU A 400 18.58 15.50 -3.40
C LEU A 400 19.34 16.83 -3.49
N ARG A 401 18.91 17.84 -2.72
CA ARG A 401 19.52 19.19 -2.74
C ARG A 401 20.99 19.15 -2.35
N ARG A 402 21.32 18.43 -1.26
CA ARG A 402 22.70 18.27 -0.79
C ARG A 402 23.54 17.42 -1.75
N SER A 403 22.98 16.37 -2.36
CA SER A 403 23.70 15.57 -3.35
C SER A 403 24.10 16.37 -4.59
N VAL A 404 23.22 17.27 -5.05
CA VAL A 404 23.53 18.18 -6.16
C VAL A 404 24.55 19.23 -5.72
N ARG A 405 24.35 19.86 -4.56
CA ARG A 405 25.22 20.91 -4.03
C ARG A 405 26.67 20.44 -3.87
N PHE A 406 26.87 19.21 -3.41
CA PHE A 406 28.20 18.62 -3.15
C PHE A 406 28.63 17.63 -4.24
N ALA A 407 28.01 17.67 -5.43
CA ALA A 407 28.28 16.70 -6.49
C ALA A 407 29.70 16.82 -7.07
N GLU A 408 30.24 18.04 -7.10
CA GLU A 408 31.51 18.42 -7.73
C GLU A 408 32.71 18.40 -6.76
N ASP A 409 32.49 18.15 -5.49
CA ASP A 409 33.55 18.05 -4.49
C ASP A 409 34.49 16.87 -4.82
N GLU A 410 35.81 17.04 -4.58
CA GLU A 410 36.81 15.97 -4.82
C GLU A 410 36.43 14.68 -4.07
N TYR A 411 35.88 14.85 -2.87
CA TYR A 411 35.28 13.80 -2.07
C TYR A 411 33.85 14.16 -1.75
N ARG A 412 32.94 13.21 -1.95
CA ARG A 412 31.57 13.33 -1.45
C ARG A 412 31.52 12.80 -0.03
N TYR A 413 31.23 13.67 0.92
CA TYR A 413 31.11 13.32 2.33
C TYR A 413 29.66 13.03 2.70
N PHE A 414 29.45 12.10 3.61
CA PHE A 414 28.15 11.67 4.10
C PHE A 414 28.18 11.49 5.61
N ALA A 415 27.24 12.10 6.32
CA ALA A 415 26.93 11.76 7.70
C ALA A 415 25.95 10.59 7.71
N VAL A 416 26.20 9.60 8.57
CA VAL A 416 25.36 8.41 8.76
C VAL A 416 24.76 8.46 10.16
N PHE A 417 23.47 8.12 10.25
CA PHE A 417 22.67 8.24 11.46
C PHE A 417 22.18 6.87 11.91
N PRO A 418 21.96 6.69 13.23
CA PRO A 418 21.49 5.40 13.74
C PRO A 418 20.04 5.15 13.31
N THR A 419 19.23 6.21 13.24
CA THR A 419 17.81 6.17 12.88
C THR A 419 17.44 7.39 12.00
N PRO A 420 16.37 7.30 11.17
CA PRO A 420 15.95 8.40 10.30
C PRO A 420 15.51 9.69 11.02
N ASP A 421 14.92 9.59 12.20
CA ASP A 421 14.44 10.75 12.98
C ASP A 421 15.56 11.71 13.40
N LEU A 422 16.81 11.23 13.45
CA LEU A 422 17.98 12.02 13.82
C LEU A 422 18.71 12.67 12.63
N LEU A 423 18.23 12.45 11.40
CA LEU A 423 18.89 12.91 10.17
C LEU A 423 19.16 14.42 10.14
N PHE A 424 18.30 15.21 10.78
CA PHE A 424 18.35 16.67 10.70
C PHE A 424 19.14 17.32 11.85
N ASP A 425 19.68 16.53 12.79
CA ASP A 425 20.62 16.97 13.81
C ASP A 425 22.00 16.35 13.51
N LEU A 426 22.83 17.06 12.74
CA LEU A 426 24.15 16.55 12.33
C LEU A 426 25.02 16.10 13.51
N ALA A 427 24.86 16.71 14.69
CA ALA A 427 25.62 16.32 15.89
C ALA A 427 25.30 14.90 16.38
N ARG A 428 24.23 14.29 15.87
CA ARG A 428 23.82 12.90 16.15
C ARG A 428 24.35 11.90 15.13
N ALA A 429 25.12 12.33 14.15
CA ALA A 429 25.78 11.43 13.22
C ALA A 429 26.70 10.47 13.99
N VAL A 430 26.57 9.17 13.70
CA VAL A 430 27.36 8.11 14.35
C VAL A 430 28.58 7.69 13.54
N LEU A 431 28.62 8.07 12.26
CA LEU A 431 29.69 7.73 11.34
C LEU A 431 29.77 8.77 10.23
N VAL A 432 30.98 9.10 9.79
CA VAL A 432 31.21 9.88 8.57
C VAL A 432 31.85 8.99 7.52
N VAL A 433 31.32 9.06 6.30
CA VAL A 433 31.79 8.33 5.13
C VAL A 433 32.22 9.33 4.07
N ARG A 434 33.28 9.02 3.31
CA ARG A 434 33.65 9.76 2.10
C ARG A 434 33.74 8.83 0.90
N ARG A 435 33.41 9.35 -0.28
CA ARG A 435 33.50 8.64 -1.56
C ARG A 435 34.37 9.40 -2.57
N ARG A 436 35.17 8.66 -3.33
CA ARG A 436 35.91 9.15 -4.50
C ARG A 436 35.81 8.10 -5.61
N GLY A 437 35.01 8.38 -6.64
CA GLY A 437 34.63 7.37 -7.63
C GLY A 437 33.87 6.21 -6.97
N GLU A 438 34.34 4.98 -7.17
CA GLU A 438 33.77 3.78 -6.54
C GLU A 438 34.33 3.47 -5.15
N ALA A 439 35.43 4.12 -4.75
CA ALA A 439 36.04 3.90 -3.44
C ALA A 439 35.23 4.58 -2.33
N GLN A 440 34.97 3.83 -1.25
CA GLN A 440 34.28 4.32 -0.07
C GLN A 440 35.14 4.10 1.18
N GLU A 441 35.35 5.16 1.96
CA GLU A 441 36.08 5.12 3.23
C GLU A 441 35.20 5.65 4.36
N LYS A 442 35.38 5.12 5.57
CA LYS A 442 34.70 5.56 6.78
C LYS A 442 35.70 6.12 7.78
N PHE A 443 35.30 7.12 8.54
CA PHE A 443 36.13 7.69 9.58
C PHE A 443 36.08 6.83 10.84
N ALA A 444 37.25 6.38 11.32
CA ALA A 444 37.41 5.46 12.45
C ALA A 444 38.20 6.11 13.60
N GLY A 445 37.92 7.38 13.90
CA GLY A 445 38.54 8.13 15.00
C GLY A 445 40.06 8.21 14.84
N LEU A 446 40.81 7.69 15.83
CA LEU A 446 42.27 7.70 15.84
C LEU A 446 42.93 6.96 14.66
N ALA A 447 42.22 5.99 14.05
CA ALA A 447 42.71 5.29 12.87
C ALA A 447 42.56 6.11 11.58
N GLY A 448 41.88 7.26 11.62
CA GLY A 448 41.61 8.09 10.46
C GLY A 448 40.62 7.44 9.49
N TRP A 449 40.83 7.65 8.20
CA TRP A 449 40.00 7.10 7.14
C TRP A 449 40.41 5.66 6.82
N VAL A 450 39.46 4.73 6.92
CA VAL A 450 39.67 3.32 6.60
C VAL A 450 38.70 2.87 5.50
N PRO A 451 39.11 1.99 4.57
CA PRO A 451 38.20 1.45 3.56
C PRO A 451 36.96 0.79 4.18
N SER A 452 35.80 1.03 3.59
CA SER A 452 34.55 0.33 3.96
C SER A 452 34.52 -1.05 3.31
N SER A 453 33.98 -2.06 3.99
CA SER A 453 33.68 -3.34 3.33
C SER A 453 32.45 -3.18 2.42
N PRO A 454 32.28 -4.03 1.38
CA PRO A 454 31.12 -3.96 0.49
C PRO A 454 29.75 -4.05 1.21
N ASP A 455 29.69 -4.78 2.32
CA ASP A 455 28.49 -4.91 3.16
C ASP A 455 28.24 -3.68 4.03
N GLU A 456 29.18 -2.73 4.09
CA GLU A 456 29.07 -1.45 4.78
C GLU A 456 28.90 -0.26 3.82
N HIS A 457 28.65 -0.52 2.54
CA HIS A 457 28.36 0.54 1.58
C HIS A 457 27.06 1.26 1.95
N LEU A 458 27.04 2.60 1.78
CA LEU A 458 25.89 3.45 2.08
C LEU A 458 24.60 2.93 1.45
N ASP A 459 24.70 2.50 0.19
CA ASP A 459 23.57 2.05 -0.63
C ASP A 459 23.03 0.67 -0.23
N ARG A 460 23.66 -0.01 0.73
CA ARG A 460 23.23 -1.32 1.24
C ARG A 460 22.88 -1.25 2.73
N LYS A 461 23.86 -0.89 3.57
CA LYS A 461 23.72 -0.97 5.03
C LYS A 461 22.97 0.21 5.62
N TYR A 462 23.13 1.38 5.02
CA TYR A 462 22.66 2.65 5.58
C TYR A 462 21.57 3.30 4.73
N LEU A 463 20.89 2.52 3.88
CA LEU A 463 19.85 3.01 2.99
C LEU A 463 18.79 3.78 3.80
N GLY A 464 18.58 5.05 3.45
CA GLY A 464 17.63 5.93 4.13
C GLY A 464 18.11 6.52 5.47
N ARG A 465 19.40 6.40 5.80
CA ARG A 465 19.97 6.88 7.08
C ARG A 465 21.28 7.66 6.91
N TYR A 466 21.46 8.30 5.76
CA TYR A 466 22.61 9.15 5.51
C TYR A 466 22.22 10.42 4.78
N LEU A 467 22.97 11.50 5.02
CA LEU A 467 22.87 12.75 4.28
C LEU A 467 24.24 13.17 3.74
N PRO A 468 24.32 13.68 2.49
CA PRO A 468 25.51 14.34 2.00
C PRO A 468 25.79 15.58 2.87
N ILE A 469 27.06 15.82 3.16
CA ILE A 469 27.50 16.94 4.00
C ILE A 469 28.65 17.69 3.32
N SER A 470 28.84 18.96 3.67
CA SER A 470 29.99 19.74 3.20
C SER A 470 31.29 19.26 3.85
N HIS A 471 32.43 19.68 3.29
CA HIS A 471 33.73 19.46 3.93
C HIS A 471 33.79 20.06 5.34
N GLU A 472 33.30 21.29 5.53
CA GLU A 472 33.27 21.97 6.84
C GLU A 472 32.36 21.27 7.86
N GLU A 473 31.23 20.70 7.40
CA GLU A 473 30.36 19.86 8.23
C GLU A 473 31.11 18.58 8.63
N MET A 474 31.82 17.94 7.70
CA MET A 474 32.64 16.78 7.99
C MET A 474 33.73 17.10 9.02
N GLU A 475 34.49 18.19 8.85
CA GLU A 475 35.55 18.59 9.77
C GLU A 475 35.03 18.74 11.20
N ARG A 476 33.86 19.36 11.37
CA ARG A 476 33.19 19.50 12.68
C ARG A 476 32.74 18.18 13.30
N LEU A 477 32.43 17.17 12.49
CA LEU A 477 31.97 15.87 12.97
C LEU A 477 33.12 14.92 13.33
N VAL A 478 34.31 15.13 12.74
CA VAL A 478 35.49 14.28 12.96
C VAL A 478 36.51 14.88 13.93
N SER A 479 36.37 16.17 14.27
CA SER A 479 37.11 16.86 15.34
C SER A 479 36.59 16.46 16.71
#